data_AF-A0A0A6UN51-F1
#
_entry.id   AF-A0A0A6UN51-F1
#
_cell.length_a   1.000
_cell.length_b   1.000
_cell.length_c   1.000
_cell.angle_alpha   90.00
_cell.angle_beta   90.00
_cell.angle_gamma   90.00
#
_symmetry.space_group_name_H-M   'P 1'
#
loop_
_entity.id
_entity.type
_entity.pdbx_description
1 polymer ?
#
loop_
_entity_poly.entity_id
_entity_poly.type
_entity_poly.pdbx_seq_one_letter_code
_entity_poly.pdbx_strand_id
1 'polypeptide(L)'
;MVGIADEGYDGPDKPVSPNEVNNWFSTCAGNVYLESEETIVHAEMHFETWDGPAEFDASAWHRSDVIVQEWQSGELALDQIAAGATPGVYRLPSPGPWHMRLAWRDEPAPEPDELPWASVLVQFWRA
;
A
#
# COMPACT_ATOMS: atom_id res chain seq x y z
N MET A 1 3.38 4.81 -8.97
CA MET A 1 3.23 3.49 -8.32
C MET A 1 4.03 3.47 -7.03
N VAL A 2 3.46 2.90 -5.98
CA VAL A 2 4.12 2.65 -4.69
C VAL A 2 3.85 1.21 -4.26
N GLY A 3 4.75 0.63 -3.48
CA GLY A 3 4.68 -0.75 -3.06
C GLY A 3 4.97 -0.95 -1.58
N ILE A 4 4.42 -2.03 -1.04
CA ILE A 4 4.68 -2.55 0.30
C ILE A 4 5.28 -3.93 0.10
N ALA A 5 6.44 -4.19 0.71
CA ALA A 5 7.13 -5.47 0.61
C ALA A 5 7.47 -6.00 2.01
N ASP A 6 7.25 -7.29 2.24
CA ASP A 6 7.75 -8.00 3.42
C ASP A 6 9.26 -8.23 3.26
N GLU A 7 10.05 -7.81 4.25
CA GLU A 7 11.51 -7.98 4.19
C GLU A 7 11.96 -9.44 4.32
N GLY A 8 11.11 -10.28 4.90
CA GLY A 8 11.34 -11.72 4.99
C GLY A 8 11.01 -12.48 3.71
N TYR A 9 10.37 -11.84 2.74
CA TYR A 9 10.03 -12.48 1.48
C TYR A 9 11.23 -12.53 0.53
N ASP A 10 11.72 -13.75 0.27
CA ASP A 10 12.85 -14.05 -0.62
C ASP A 10 12.43 -14.64 -1.97
N GLY A 11 11.11 -14.72 -2.23
CA GLY A 11 10.58 -15.32 -3.44
C GLY A 11 10.84 -14.46 -4.69
N PRO A 12 10.87 -15.09 -5.88
CA PRO A 12 11.17 -14.39 -7.13
C PRO A 12 10.00 -13.55 -7.65
N ASP A 13 8.80 -13.73 -7.09
CA ASP A 13 7.58 -13.16 -7.65
C ASP A 13 7.42 -11.71 -7.18
N LYS A 14 7.16 -10.82 -8.14
CA LYS A 14 6.66 -9.47 -7.88
C LYS A 14 5.24 -9.36 -8.44
N PRO A 15 4.36 -8.54 -7.85
CA PRO A 15 3.06 -8.28 -8.43
C PRO A 15 3.25 -7.73 -9.85
N VAL A 16 2.43 -8.20 -10.79
CA VAL A 16 2.27 -7.57 -12.10
C VAL A 16 1.77 -6.14 -11.88
N SER A 17 2.15 -5.16 -12.70
CA SER A 17 1.74 -3.76 -12.47
C SER A 17 0.21 -3.65 -12.40
N PRO A 18 -0.38 -2.89 -11.46
CA PRO A 18 -1.83 -2.78 -11.32
C PRO A 18 -2.55 -2.39 -12.63
N ASN A 19 -1.99 -1.44 -13.39
CA ASN A 19 -2.53 -1.04 -14.68
C ASN A 19 -2.60 -2.20 -15.71
N GLU A 20 -1.67 -3.16 -15.67
CA GLU A 20 -1.68 -4.32 -16.58
C GLU A 20 -2.79 -5.33 -16.24
N VAL A 21 -3.29 -5.33 -15.01
CA VAL A 21 -4.40 -6.18 -14.56
C VAL A 21 -5.74 -5.43 -14.49
N ASN A 22 -5.82 -4.22 -15.04
CA ASN A 22 -6.99 -3.34 -15.00
C ASN A 22 -7.54 -3.14 -13.57
N ASN A 23 -6.65 -2.95 -12.60
CA ASN A 23 -6.99 -2.67 -11.22
C ASN A 23 -6.07 -1.58 -10.65
N TRP A 24 -6.44 -0.96 -9.54
CA TRP A 24 -5.64 0.09 -8.89
C TRP A 24 -4.62 -0.45 -7.88
N PHE A 25 -4.71 -1.75 -7.58
CA PHE A 25 -3.69 -2.49 -6.83
C PHE A 25 -3.48 -3.89 -7.41
N SER A 26 -2.34 -4.47 -7.10
CA SER A 26 -2.00 -5.86 -7.41
C SER A 26 -1.17 -6.47 -6.28
N THR A 27 -1.23 -7.78 -6.15
CA THR A 27 -0.63 -8.50 -5.02
C THR A 27 0.08 -9.77 -5.47
N CYS A 28 1.13 -10.15 -4.76
CA CYS A 28 1.67 -11.50 -4.75
C CYS A 28 2.05 -11.86 -3.30
N ALA A 29 2.70 -13.01 -3.09
CA ALA A 29 3.23 -13.35 -1.77
C ALA A 29 4.20 -12.25 -1.28
N GLY A 30 3.97 -11.73 -0.07
CA GLY A 30 4.80 -10.72 0.57
C GLY A 30 4.87 -9.35 -0.12
N ASN A 31 4.12 -9.07 -1.19
CA ASN A 31 4.21 -7.78 -1.87
C ASN A 31 2.84 -7.28 -2.33
N VAL A 32 2.62 -5.98 -2.20
CA VAL A 32 1.43 -5.28 -2.70
C VAL A 32 1.86 -4.01 -3.41
N TYR A 33 1.40 -3.81 -4.65
CA TYR A 33 1.63 -2.60 -5.43
C TYR A 33 0.33 -1.83 -5.62
N LEU A 34 0.45 -0.51 -5.56
CA LEU A 34 -0.62 0.47 -5.68
C LEU A 34 -0.25 1.46 -6.78
N GLU A 35 -1.20 1.76 -7.66
CA GLU A 35 -0.97 2.65 -8.78
C GLU A 35 -2.14 3.61 -8.97
N SER A 36 -1.82 4.89 -9.23
CA SER A 36 -2.81 5.87 -9.65
C SER A 36 -2.98 5.84 -11.17
N GLU A 37 -4.15 6.29 -11.61
CA GLU A 37 -4.42 6.55 -13.03
C GLU A 37 -3.70 7.83 -13.49
N GLU A 38 -3.35 8.72 -12.56
CA GLU A 38 -2.61 9.95 -12.83
C GLU A 38 -1.10 9.77 -12.60
N THR A 39 -0.32 10.67 -13.20
CA THR A 39 1.12 10.76 -12.92
C THR A 39 1.33 11.46 -11.58
N ILE A 40 1.27 10.67 -10.52
CA ILE A 40 1.55 11.10 -9.14
C ILE A 40 3.06 11.03 -8.89
N VAL A 41 3.66 12.17 -8.53
CA VAL A 41 5.11 12.24 -8.25
C VAL A 41 5.48 11.92 -6.81
N HIS A 42 4.52 12.03 -5.90
CA HIS A 42 4.72 11.81 -4.47
C HIS A 42 3.48 11.17 -3.86
N ALA A 43 3.68 10.19 -2.97
CA ALA A 43 2.60 9.63 -2.18
C ALA A 43 3.03 9.51 -0.72
N GLU A 44 2.19 9.97 0.19
CA GLU A 44 2.35 9.79 1.63
C GLU A 44 1.59 8.55 2.07
N MET A 45 2.30 7.62 2.70
CA MET A 45 1.73 6.38 3.20
C MET A 45 1.58 6.43 4.72
N HIS A 46 0.36 6.20 5.19
CA HIS A 46 0.02 6.12 6.61
C HIS A 46 -0.33 4.67 6.98
N PHE A 47 0.36 4.14 7.97
CA PHE A 47 0.20 2.75 8.42
C PHE A 47 -0.40 2.69 9.81
N GLU A 48 -1.41 1.83 9.99
CA GLU A 48 -2.05 1.62 11.28
C GLU A 48 -2.30 0.14 11.54
N THR A 49 -2.26 -0.27 12.81
CA THR A 49 -2.64 -1.60 13.24
C THR A 49 -3.67 -1.51 14.35
N TRP A 50 -4.73 -2.30 14.22
CA TRP A 50 -5.89 -2.29 15.09
C TRP A 50 -6.25 -3.71 15.54
N ASP A 51 -6.94 -3.80 16.68
CA ASP A 51 -7.43 -5.08 17.23
C ASP A 51 -8.58 -5.68 16.38
N GLY A 52 -9.19 -4.88 15.51
CA GLY A 52 -10.24 -5.26 14.56
C GLY A 52 -10.37 -4.21 13.45
N PRO A 53 -11.37 -4.32 12.56
CA PRO A 53 -11.58 -3.33 11.52
C PRO A 53 -11.80 -1.93 12.14
N ALA A 54 -10.89 -1.00 11.85
CA ALA A 54 -11.04 0.39 12.30
C ALA A 54 -12.25 1.06 11.63
N GLU A 55 -12.82 2.05 12.33
CA GLU A 55 -13.78 2.98 11.74
C GLU A 55 -13.19 3.60 10.46
N PHE A 56 -14.01 3.67 9.41
CA PHE A 56 -13.56 4.09 8.09
C PHE A 56 -14.67 4.77 7.33
N ASP A 57 -14.43 6.01 6.94
CA ASP A 57 -15.30 6.77 6.07
C ASP A 57 -14.87 6.59 4.62
N ALA A 58 -15.49 5.64 3.92
CA ALA A 58 -15.19 5.37 2.52
C ALA A 58 -15.45 6.57 1.60
N SER A 59 -16.31 7.52 1.99
CA SER A 59 -16.61 8.71 1.17
C SER A 59 -15.45 9.72 1.14
N ALA A 60 -14.53 9.62 2.10
CA ALA A 60 -13.33 10.45 2.16
C ALA A 60 -12.18 9.95 1.27
N TRP A 61 -12.37 8.84 0.55
CA TRP A 61 -11.36 8.18 -0.28
C TRP A 61 -11.89 7.96 -1.69
N HIS A 62 -11.04 8.11 -2.70
CA HIS A 62 -11.44 7.86 -4.09
C HIS A 62 -11.63 6.35 -4.33
N ARG A 63 -10.75 5.55 -3.73
CA ARG A 63 -10.71 4.09 -3.90
C ARG A 63 -10.34 3.45 -2.58
N SER A 64 -10.95 2.30 -2.29
CA SER A 64 -10.57 1.47 -1.14
C SER A 64 -10.94 0.01 -1.36
N ASP A 65 -10.13 -0.90 -0.82
CA ASP A 65 -10.40 -2.34 -0.85
C ASP A 65 -9.83 -3.01 0.40
N VAL A 66 -10.30 -4.22 0.71
CA VAL A 66 -9.82 -5.04 1.81
C VAL A 66 -9.40 -6.39 1.27
N ILE A 67 -8.14 -6.74 1.52
CA ILE A 67 -7.58 -8.03 1.15
C ILE A 67 -7.08 -8.80 2.37
N VAL A 68 -6.83 -10.08 2.20
CA VAL A 68 -6.09 -10.90 3.17
C VAL A 68 -4.73 -11.20 2.56
N GLN A 69 -3.67 -10.92 3.30
CA GLN A 69 -2.30 -11.11 2.86
C GLN A 69 -1.49 -11.80 3.95
N GLU A 70 -0.66 -12.76 3.53
CA GLU A 70 0.34 -13.39 4.39
C GLU A 70 1.60 -12.52 4.41
N TRP A 71 2.03 -12.11 5.60
CA TRP A 71 3.25 -11.35 5.86
C TRP A 71 4.24 -12.24 6.63
N GLN A 72 5.26 -12.73 5.93
CA GLN A 72 6.19 -13.76 6.41
C GLN A 72 7.03 -13.33 7.62
N SER A 73 7.52 -12.09 7.63
CA SER A 73 8.24 -11.52 8.78
C SER A 73 7.39 -10.51 9.53
N GLY A 74 6.44 -9.86 8.85
CA GLY A 74 5.72 -8.70 9.38
C GLY A 74 6.58 -7.44 9.49
N GLU A 75 7.82 -7.45 9.01
CA GLU A 75 8.66 -6.27 8.81
C GLU A 75 8.43 -5.78 7.37
N LEU A 76 7.90 -4.55 7.22
CA LEU A 76 7.45 -4.02 5.95
C LEU A 76 8.36 -2.87 5.48
N ALA A 77 8.77 -2.97 4.22
CA ALA A 77 9.49 -1.95 3.48
C ALA A 77 8.54 -1.22 2.51
N LEU A 78 8.91 0.01 2.16
CA LEU A 78 8.34 0.71 1.01
C LEU A 78 9.15 0.40 -0.24
N ASP A 79 8.51 -0.09 -1.28
CA ASP A 79 9.11 -0.37 -2.58
C ASP A 79 8.63 0.68 -3.59
N GLN A 80 9.52 1.56 -4.05
CA GLN A 80 9.27 2.46 -5.15
C GLN A 80 10.04 1.94 -6.35
N ILE A 81 9.39 1.15 -7.22
CA ILE A 81 10.04 0.41 -8.31
C ILE A 81 11.09 1.23 -9.09
N ALA A 82 10.81 2.51 -9.34
CA ALA A 82 11.71 3.42 -10.06
C ALA A 82 12.75 4.15 -9.17
N ALA A 83 12.53 4.25 -7.87
CA ALA A 83 13.33 5.04 -6.93
C ALA A 83 14.03 4.20 -5.84
N GLY A 84 13.88 2.87 -5.88
CA GLY A 84 14.44 1.93 -4.92
C GLY A 84 13.50 1.63 -3.75
N ALA A 85 14.02 1.00 -2.70
CA ALA A 85 13.26 0.61 -1.53
C ALA A 85 13.74 1.33 -0.26
N THR A 86 12.80 1.66 0.62
CA THR A 86 13.07 2.11 1.99
C THR A 86 12.71 0.97 2.95
N PRO A 87 13.70 0.30 3.55
CA PRO A 87 13.47 -0.79 4.50
C PRO A 87 12.97 -0.29 5.86
N GLY A 88 12.33 -1.16 6.63
CA GLY A 88 12.01 -1.01 8.04
C GLY A 88 10.98 0.08 8.33
N VAL A 89 10.07 0.34 7.40
CA VAL A 89 9.11 1.45 7.49
C VAL A 89 7.98 1.14 8.48
N TYR A 90 7.55 -0.11 8.55
CA TYR A 90 6.47 -0.50 9.45
C TYR A 90 6.67 -1.92 9.99
N ARG A 91 6.20 -2.19 11.21
CA ARG A 91 6.29 -3.52 11.83
C ARG A 91 4.95 -3.96 12.37
N LEU A 92 4.45 -5.08 11.88
CA LEU A 92 3.27 -5.75 12.41
C LEU A 92 3.58 -6.42 13.76
N PRO A 93 2.60 -6.52 14.67
CA PRO A 93 2.78 -7.19 15.97
C PRO A 93 3.23 -8.65 15.88
N SER A 94 2.88 -9.33 14.78
CA SER A 94 3.31 -10.70 14.51
C SER A 94 3.27 -11.01 13.01
N PRO A 95 4.12 -11.95 12.53
CA PRO A 95 3.94 -12.55 11.22
C PRO A 95 2.59 -13.27 11.07
N GLY A 96 2.26 -13.60 9.82
CA GLY A 96 1.12 -14.44 9.47
C GLY A 96 0.09 -13.73 8.60
N PRO A 97 -1.15 -14.23 8.58
CA PRO A 97 -2.22 -13.64 7.79
C PRO A 97 -2.78 -12.40 8.50
N TRP A 98 -3.00 -11.35 7.72
CA TRP A 98 -3.64 -10.12 8.16
C TRP A 98 -4.69 -9.69 7.15
N HIS A 99 -5.82 -9.19 7.64
CA HIS A 99 -6.62 -8.30 6.82
C HIS A 99 -5.86 -7.00 6.64
N MET A 100 -5.88 -6.50 5.42
CA MET A 100 -5.29 -5.22 5.06
C MET A 100 -6.31 -4.40 4.28
N ARG A 101 -6.69 -3.24 4.81
CA ARG A 101 -7.41 -2.21 4.06
C ARG A 101 -6.41 -1.31 3.37
N LEU A 102 -6.61 -1.12 2.08
CA LEU A 102 -5.91 -0.17 1.24
C LEU A 102 -6.90 0.94 0.91
N ALA A 103 -6.50 2.20 1.06
CA ALA A 103 -7.29 3.32 0.59
C ALA A 103 -6.39 4.36 -0.08
N TRP A 104 -6.89 4.93 -1.17
CA TRP A 104 -6.17 5.88 -2.01
C TRP A 104 -7.01 7.13 -2.23
N ARG A 105 -6.37 8.30 -2.07
CA ARG A 105 -6.94 9.59 -2.43
C ARG A 105 -5.89 10.39 -3.17
N ASP A 106 -6.24 10.85 -4.37
CA ASP A 106 -5.46 11.83 -5.09
C ASP A 106 -5.70 13.19 -4.43
N GLU A 107 -4.62 13.87 -4.09
CA GLU A 107 -4.67 15.16 -3.42
C GLU A 107 -4.45 16.26 -4.46
N PRO A 108 -5.19 17.38 -4.36
CA PRO A 108 -4.97 18.50 -5.26
C PRO A 108 -3.55 19.02 -5.11
N ALA A 109 -2.99 19.51 -6.23
CA ALA A 109 -1.73 20.25 -6.20
C ALA A 109 -1.86 21.42 -5.21
N PRO A 110 -0.92 21.60 -4.26
CA PRO A 110 -0.98 22.70 -3.31
C PRO A 110 -0.92 24.06 -4.01
N GLU A 111 -0.16 24.16 -5.10
CA GLU A 111 -0.03 25.35 -5.95
C GLU A 111 -0.16 24.98 -7.45
N PRO A 112 -0.48 25.94 -8.34
CA PRO A 112 -0.72 25.65 -9.77
C PRO A 112 0.45 25.07 -10.55
N ASP A 113 1.69 25.26 -10.08
CA ASP A 113 2.92 24.77 -10.68
C ASP A 113 3.46 23.50 -9.99
N GLU A 114 2.80 23.04 -8.93
CA GLU A 114 3.12 21.78 -8.27
C GLU A 114 2.37 20.62 -8.93
N LEU A 115 2.98 19.44 -8.89
CA LEU A 115 2.38 18.22 -9.39
C LEU A 115 1.47 17.60 -8.32
N PRO A 116 0.40 16.89 -8.71
CA PRO A 116 -0.47 16.21 -7.76
C PRO A 116 0.31 15.16 -6.95
N TRP A 117 -0.13 14.97 -5.71
CA TRP A 117 0.38 13.95 -4.80
C TRP A 117 -0.78 13.05 -4.34
N ALA A 118 -0.49 12.00 -3.59
CA ALA A 118 -1.53 11.11 -3.09
C ALA A 118 -1.37 10.78 -1.61
N SER A 119 -2.50 10.66 -0.93
CA SER A 119 -2.59 10.05 0.39
C SER A 119 -2.93 8.58 0.23
N VAL A 120 -2.20 7.72 0.94
CA VAL A 120 -2.45 6.28 1.00
C VAL A 120 -2.58 5.85 2.45
N LEU A 121 -3.72 5.24 2.79
CA LEU A 121 -3.94 4.65 4.11
C LEU A 121 -3.87 3.12 4.00
N VAL A 122 -3.10 2.53 4.91
CA VAL A 122 -2.93 1.09 5.05
C VAL A 122 -3.26 0.71 6.49
N GLN A 123 -4.36 -0.01 6.68
CA GLN A 123 -4.80 -0.46 8.01
C GLN A 123 -4.77 -1.98 8.10
N PHE A 124 -4.22 -2.49 9.20
CA PHE A 124 -4.11 -3.92 9.46
C PHE A 124 -4.96 -4.34 10.65
N TRP A 125 -5.59 -5.51 10.56
CA TRP A 125 -6.15 -6.24 11.70
C TRP A 125 -6.06 -7.74 11.47
N ARG A 126 -6.22 -8.54 12.52
CA ARG A 126 -6.06 -10.00 12.43
C ARG A 126 -7.11 -10.62 11.52
N ALA A 127 -6.63 -11.50 10.61
CA ALA A 127 -7.45 -12.35 9.74
C ALA A 127 -8.11 -13.53 10.46
#